data_AF-A0A2N5GGH6-F1
#
_entry.id   AF-A0A2N5GGH6-F1
#
_cell.length_a   1.000
_cell.length_b   1.000
_cell.length_c   1.000
_cell.angle_alpha   90.00
_cell.angle_beta   90.00
_cell.angle_gamma   90.00
#
_symmetry.space_group_name_H-M   'P 1'
#
loop_
_entity.id
_entity.type
_entity.pdbx_description
1 polymer ?
#
loop_
_entity_poly.entity_id
_entity_poly.type
_entity_poly.pdbx_seq_one_letter_code
_entity_poly.pdbx_strand_id
1 'polypeptide(L)'
;MNTDIETRLATKEDLQSILQIYNQGIEDRVATLEEDQKGLDYMEDWFSQHNERFAVVVAVQNNEVVGWASLNRYSNRCAYNGVTDLSIYIKREYRGRGIGSILLSNIERIAMKNNFNKIVLFTLPFNKLGQGLYRDTTHD
;
A
#
# COMPACT_ATOMS: atom_id res chain seq x y z
N MET A 1 6.04 -6.78 -26.19
CA MET A 1 6.77 -6.31 -24.99
C MET A 1 5.94 -6.77 -23.81
N ASN A 2 6.54 -7.53 -22.90
CA ASN A 2 5.79 -8.19 -21.83
C ASN A 2 5.28 -7.11 -20.85
N THR A 3 3.96 -6.91 -20.78
CA THR A 3 3.29 -5.88 -19.97
C THR A 3 2.94 -6.38 -18.57
N ASP A 4 3.62 -7.42 -18.09
CA ASP A 4 3.30 -8.05 -16.82
C ASP A 4 3.69 -7.16 -15.65
N ILE A 5 2.79 -7.08 -14.67
CA ILE A 5 3.03 -6.43 -13.39
C ILE A 5 3.67 -7.44 -12.46
N GLU A 6 4.87 -7.14 -11.96
CA GLU A 6 5.53 -7.93 -10.92
C GLU A 6 5.35 -7.26 -9.55
N THR A 7 5.12 -8.06 -8.51
CA THR A 7 5.14 -7.56 -7.12
C THR A 7 6.35 -8.10 -6.38
N ARG A 8 7.07 -7.23 -5.66
CA ARG A 8 8.20 -7.60 -4.80
C ARG A 8 8.23 -6.77 -3.52
N LEU A 9 8.99 -7.22 -2.52
CA LEU A 9 9.29 -6.39 -1.36
C LEU A 9 10.00 -5.11 -1.81
N ALA A 10 9.63 -4.01 -1.17
CA ALA A 10 10.26 -2.72 -1.40
C ALA A 10 11.68 -2.70 -0.83
N THR A 11 12.56 -1.96 -1.49
CA THR A 11 13.92 -1.66 -1.00
C THR A 11 14.08 -0.15 -0.84
N LYS A 12 15.22 0.29 -0.29
CA LYS A 12 15.50 1.73 -0.10
C LYS A 12 15.52 2.50 -1.42
N GLU A 13 15.91 1.85 -2.50
CA GLU A 13 15.95 2.40 -3.85
C GLU A 13 14.54 2.74 -4.38
N ASP A 14 13.48 2.15 -3.82
CA ASP A 14 12.10 2.43 -4.22
C ASP A 14 11.52 3.67 -3.53
N LEU A 15 12.16 4.20 -2.47
CA LEU A 15 11.57 5.26 -1.63
C LEU A 15 11.23 6.52 -2.40
N GLN A 16 12.05 6.88 -3.40
CA GLN A 16 11.77 8.03 -4.25
C GLN A 16 10.46 7.85 -5.03
N SER A 17 10.19 6.64 -5.53
CA SER A 17 8.97 6.33 -6.29
C SER A 17 7.76 6.20 -5.37
N ILE A 18 7.93 5.57 -4.20
CA ILE A 18 6.88 5.47 -3.17
C ILE A 18 6.46 6.89 -2.73
N LEU A 19 7.42 7.77 -2.48
CA LEU A 19 7.18 9.18 -2.13
C LEU A 19 6.36 9.90 -3.19
N GLN A 20 6.77 9.79 -4.46
CA GLN A 20 6.06 10.42 -5.57
C GLN A 20 4.61 9.95 -5.65
N ILE A 21 4.37 8.64 -5.54
CA ILE A 21 3.03 8.06 -5.58
C ILE A 21 2.21 8.51 -4.34
N TYR A 22 2.83 8.59 -3.17
CA TYR A 22 2.15 9.02 -1.96
C TYR A 22 1.73 10.49 -2.04
N ASN A 23 2.64 11.36 -2.50
CA ASN A 23 2.35 12.78 -2.71
C ASN A 23 1.29 13.02 -3.79
N GLN A 24 1.20 12.18 -4.83
CA GLN A 24 0.05 12.22 -5.75
C GLN A 24 -1.27 11.93 -5.04
N GLY A 25 -1.29 10.99 -4.08
CA GLY A 25 -2.46 10.68 -3.28
C GLY A 25 -2.87 11.82 -2.33
N ILE A 26 -1.89 12.51 -1.74
CA ILE A 26 -2.08 13.71 -0.91
C ILE A 26 -2.66 14.86 -1.74
N GLU A 27 -2.07 15.14 -2.91
CA GLU A 27 -2.57 16.15 -3.86
C GLU A 27 -4.01 15.90 -4.29
N ASP A 28 -4.34 14.64 -4.60
CA ASP A 28 -5.67 14.27 -5.04
C ASP A 28 -6.71 14.40 -3.91
N ARG A 29 -6.28 14.33 -2.65
CA ARG A 29 -7.13 14.37 -1.44
C ARG A 29 -8.25 13.32 -1.44
N VAL A 30 -8.05 12.22 -2.18
CA VAL A 30 -9.04 11.14 -2.32
C VAL A 30 -8.73 9.96 -1.39
N ALA A 31 -7.46 9.69 -1.14
CA ALA A 31 -7.02 8.48 -0.44
C ALA A 31 -6.57 8.73 1.02
N THR A 32 -6.25 9.96 1.38
CA THR A 32 -5.70 10.33 2.69
C THR A 32 -6.24 11.68 3.15
N LEU A 33 -6.23 11.91 4.47
CA LEU A 33 -6.52 13.20 5.11
C LEU A 33 -5.25 14.04 5.36
N GLU A 34 -4.09 13.52 4.98
CA GLU A 34 -2.83 14.26 5.02
C GLU A 34 -2.90 15.47 4.09
N GLU A 35 -2.41 16.61 4.58
CA GLU A 35 -2.44 17.88 3.83
C GLU A 35 -1.08 18.23 3.24
N ASP A 36 0.00 17.93 3.98
CA ASP A 36 1.35 18.31 3.62
C ASP A 36 2.07 17.22 2.84
N GLN A 37 2.65 17.60 1.70
CA GLN A 37 3.56 16.73 0.94
C GLN A 37 4.72 16.29 1.82
N LYS A 38 5.11 15.02 1.67
CA LYS A 38 6.23 14.44 2.41
C LYS A 38 7.54 14.66 1.65
N GLY A 39 8.64 14.65 2.39
CA GLY A 39 10.01 14.60 1.87
C GLY A 39 10.60 13.20 1.95
N LEU A 40 11.83 13.05 1.44
CA LEU A 40 12.56 11.77 1.52
C LEU A 40 12.88 11.38 2.96
N ASP A 41 13.31 12.33 3.81
CA ASP A 41 13.63 12.05 5.22
C ASP A 41 12.45 11.40 5.96
N TYR A 42 11.23 11.89 5.70
CA TYR A 42 10.01 11.29 6.23
C TYR A 42 9.81 9.85 5.76
N MET A 43 10.10 9.57 4.47
CA MET A 43 9.95 8.24 3.90
C MET A 43 11.02 7.27 4.40
N GLU A 44 12.23 7.75 4.65
CA GLU A 44 13.29 6.95 5.27
C GLU A 44 12.90 6.56 6.71
N ASP A 45 12.42 7.51 7.50
CA ASP A 45 11.92 7.26 8.85
C ASP A 45 10.71 6.31 8.85
N TRP A 46 9.75 6.52 7.94
CA TRP A 46 8.60 5.64 7.76
C TRP A 46 9.04 4.21 7.39
N PHE A 47 9.96 4.06 6.43
CA PHE A 47 10.43 2.76 5.98
C PHE A 47 11.25 2.04 7.06
N SER A 48 12.00 2.78 7.88
CA SER A 48 12.77 2.21 9.00
C SER A 48 11.88 1.55 10.08
N GLN A 49 10.62 1.98 10.19
CA GLN A 49 9.63 1.40 11.10
C GLN A 49 8.99 0.12 10.54
N HIS A 50 9.17 -0.15 9.24
CA HIS A 50 8.70 -1.35 8.58
C HIS A 50 9.75 -2.46 8.68
N ASN A 51 9.29 -3.70 8.66
CA ASN A 51 10.15 -4.89 8.76
C ASN A 51 9.46 -6.06 8.06
N GLU A 52 10.03 -7.27 8.17
CA GLU A 52 9.44 -8.46 7.55
C GLU A 52 7.97 -8.66 7.92
N ARG A 53 7.60 -8.36 9.18
CA ARG A 53 6.24 -8.50 9.68
C ARG A 53 5.33 -7.40 9.12
N PHE A 54 5.73 -6.14 9.28
CA PHE A 54 5.03 -4.97 8.74
C PHE A 54 5.62 -4.63 7.37
N ALA A 55 5.31 -5.46 6.38
CA ALA A 55 5.95 -5.43 5.07
C ALA A 55 5.48 -4.26 4.21
N VAL A 56 6.37 -3.82 3.30
CA VAL A 56 6.07 -2.91 2.19
C VAL A 56 6.33 -3.65 0.88
N VAL A 57 5.37 -3.61 -0.04
CA VAL A 57 5.43 -4.25 -1.36
C VAL A 57 5.26 -3.20 -2.44
N VAL A 58 6.04 -3.29 -3.51
CA VAL A 58 5.89 -2.48 -4.71
C VAL A 58 5.39 -3.34 -5.87
N ALA A 59 4.57 -2.74 -6.73
CA ALA A 59 4.22 -3.24 -8.04
C ALA A 59 5.10 -2.55 -9.09
N VAL A 60 5.74 -3.34 -9.93
CA VAL A 60 6.71 -2.89 -10.93
C VAL A 60 6.23 -3.25 -12.33
N GLN A 61 6.28 -2.29 -13.25
CA GLN A 61 6.07 -2.50 -14.68
C GLN A 61 7.20 -1.85 -15.45
N ASN A 62 7.85 -2.57 -16.38
CA ASN A 62 8.96 -2.03 -17.18
C ASN A 62 10.06 -1.32 -16.34
N ASN A 63 10.46 -1.94 -15.22
CA ASN A 63 11.41 -1.40 -14.24
C ASN A 63 10.97 -0.12 -13.51
N GLU A 64 9.70 0.26 -13.62
CA GLU A 64 9.13 1.41 -12.92
C GLU A 64 8.18 0.95 -11.81
N VAL A 65 8.29 1.56 -10.62
CA VAL A 65 7.31 1.34 -9.54
C VAL A 65 6.02 2.09 -9.89
N VAL A 66 4.93 1.34 -10.07
CA VAL A 66 3.62 1.86 -10.50
C VAL A 66 2.56 1.83 -9.39
N GLY A 67 2.88 1.24 -8.25
CA GLY A 67 2.05 1.22 -7.06
C GLY A 67 2.77 0.56 -5.90
N TRP A 68 2.22 0.72 -4.70
CA TRP A 68 2.75 0.10 -3.50
C TRP A 68 1.65 -0.20 -2.48
N ALA A 69 1.93 -1.14 -1.58
CA ALA A 69 1.10 -1.47 -0.44
C ALA A 69 1.96 -1.64 0.83
N SER A 70 1.42 -1.30 2.00
CA SER A 70 2.07 -1.53 3.28
C SER A 70 1.13 -2.10 4.32
N LEU A 71 1.69 -2.94 5.20
CA LEU A 71 1.08 -3.36 6.44
C LEU A 71 1.59 -2.46 7.58
N ASN A 72 0.69 -1.72 8.22
CA ASN A 72 1.02 -0.76 9.25
C ASN A 72 0.54 -1.26 10.63
N ARG A 73 1.21 -0.82 11.70
CA ARG A 73 0.74 -1.09 13.06
C ARG A 73 -0.62 -0.44 13.29
N TYR A 74 -1.65 -1.25 13.54
CA TYR A 74 -2.99 -0.73 13.85
C TYR A 74 -3.07 -0.07 15.24
N SER A 75 -2.43 -0.66 16.25
CA SER A 75 -2.45 -0.14 17.62
C SER A 75 -1.23 -0.59 18.42
N ASN A 76 -0.87 0.20 19.45
CA ASN A 76 0.17 -0.15 20.42
C ASN A 76 -0.33 -1.09 21.53
N ARG A 77 -1.64 -1.29 21.67
CA ARG A 77 -2.18 -2.20 22.69
C ARG A 77 -1.95 -3.66 22.27
N CYS A 78 -1.43 -4.47 23.18
CA CYS A 78 -1.11 -5.89 22.93
C CYS A 78 -2.31 -6.70 22.40
N ALA A 79 -3.53 -6.35 22.79
CA ALA A 79 -4.76 -6.98 22.33
C ALA A 79 -4.95 -6.93 20.80
N TYR A 80 -4.31 -5.98 20.11
CA TYR A 80 -4.37 -5.83 18.66
C TYR A 80 -3.13 -6.35 17.95
N ASN A 81 -2.27 -7.14 18.60
CA ASN A 81 -1.05 -7.65 17.98
C ASN A 81 -1.33 -8.48 16.71
N GLY A 82 -2.49 -9.12 16.60
CA GLY A 82 -2.93 -9.83 15.40
C GLY A 82 -3.66 -8.97 14.36
N VAL A 83 -3.70 -7.65 14.51
CA VAL A 83 -4.40 -6.72 13.61
C VAL A 83 -3.40 -5.77 12.95
N THR A 84 -3.51 -5.62 11.63
CA THR A 84 -2.69 -4.67 10.85
C THR A 84 -3.59 -3.70 10.10
N ASP A 85 -3.15 -2.46 9.98
CA ASP A 85 -3.70 -1.50 9.04
C ASP A 85 -3.08 -1.71 7.64
N LEU A 86 -3.82 -1.35 6.59
CA LEU A 86 -3.41 -1.49 5.20
C LEU A 86 -3.45 -0.14 4.48
N SER A 87 -2.37 0.17 3.78
CA SER A 87 -2.29 1.25 2.80
C SER A 87 -2.04 0.68 1.41
N ILE A 88 -2.75 1.19 0.39
CA ILE A 88 -2.51 0.88 -1.03
C ILE A 88 -2.59 2.16 -1.84
N TYR A 89 -1.54 2.45 -2.60
CA TYR A 89 -1.48 3.61 -3.49
C TYR A 89 -1.00 3.20 -4.88
N ILE A 90 -1.71 3.67 -5.91
CA ILE A 90 -1.38 3.43 -7.31
C ILE A 90 -1.04 4.76 -7.97
N LYS A 91 0.05 4.77 -8.74
CA LYS A 91 0.48 5.92 -9.53
C LYS A 91 -0.67 6.38 -10.43
N ARG A 92 -0.90 7.70 -10.51
CA ARG A 92 -2.12 8.31 -11.06
C ARG A 92 -2.49 7.78 -12.45
N GLU A 93 -1.53 7.68 -13.36
CA GLU A 93 -1.73 7.21 -14.74
C GLU A 93 -1.94 5.68 -14.87
N TYR A 94 -1.70 4.92 -13.80
CA TYR A 94 -1.83 3.45 -13.75
C TYR A 94 -3.11 2.95 -13.06
N ARG A 95 -3.94 3.86 -12.55
CA ARG A 95 -5.21 3.51 -11.89
C ARG A 95 -6.21 2.87 -12.87
N GLY A 96 -7.09 2.02 -12.35
CA GLY A 96 -8.10 1.31 -13.15
C GLY A 96 -7.57 0.16 -14.00
N ARG A 97 -6.31 -0.26 -13.80
CA ARG A 97 -5.66 -1.33 -14.59
C ARG A 97 -5.44 -2.64 -13.81
N GLY A 98 -6.17 -2.84 -12.71
CA GLY A 98 -6.07 -4.06 -11.87
C GLY A 98 -4.86 -4.15 -10.92
N ILE A 99 -3.94 -3.18 -10.94
CA ILE A 99 -2.74 -3.19 -10.08
C ILE A 99 -3.08 -3.22 -8.58
N GLY A 100 -4.14 -2.52 -8.16
CA GLY A 100 -4.61 -2.54 -6.78
C GLY A 100 -4.97 -3.94 -6.30
N SER A 101 -5.65 -4.73 -7.13
CA SER A 101 -6.03 -6.11 -6.83
C SER A 101 -4.80 -7.02 -6.72
N ILE A 102 -3.83 -6.84 -7.63
CA ILE A 102 -2.56 -7.59 -7.61
C ILE A 102 -1.78 -7.32 -6.30
N LEU A 103 -1.67 -6.05 -5.89
CA LEU A 103 -1.03 -5.65 -4.63
C LEU A 103 -1.80 -6.20 -3.42
N LEU A 104 -3.13 -6.08 -3.41
CA LEU A 104 -3.98 -6.53 -2.33
C LEU A 104 -3.83 -8.05 -2.10
N SER A 105 -3.94 -8.85 -3.16
CA SER A 105 -3.74 -10.31 -3.05
C SER A 105 -2.34 -10.70 -2.58
N ASN A 106 -1.30 -9.97 -3.00
CA ASN A 106 0.07 -10.23 -2.55
C ASN A 106 0.25 -9.90 -1.06
N ILE A 107 -0.18 -8.71 -0.63
CA ILE A 107 0.01 -8.23 0.74
C ILE A 107 -0.83 -8.99 1.75
N GLU A 108 -2.03 -9.47 1.37
CA GLU A 108 -2.85 -10.37 2.20
C GLU A 108 -2.14 -11.70 2.48
N ARG A 109 -1.53 -12.30 1.46
CA ARG A 109 -0.74 -13.52 1.61
C ARG A 109 0.46 -13.31 2.53
N ILE A 110 1.10 -12.15 2.46
CA ILE A 110 2.18 -11.78 3.38
C ILE A 110 1.63 -11.60 4.80
N ALA A 111 0.49 -10.92 4.96
CA ALA A 111 -0.13 -10.70 6.25
C ALA A 111 -0.45 -12.02 6.98
N MET A 112 -1.00 -13.00 6.26
CA MET A 112 -1.26 -14.34 6.78
C MET A 112 0.02 -15.05 7.24
N LYS A 113 1.09 -15.01 6.43
CA LYS A 113 2.40 -15.57 6.80
C LYS A 113 3.01 -14.88 8.03
N ASN A 114 2.67 -13.61 8.23
CA ASN A 114 3.19 -12.77 9.30
C ASN A 114 2.33 -12.78 10.57
N ASN A 115 1.43 -13.76 10.70
CA ASN A 115 0.56 -13.97 11.86
C ASN A 115 -0.40 -12.79 12.13
N PHE A 116 -0.88 -12.11 11.09
CA PHE A 116 -2.04 -11.23 11.21
C PHE A 116 -3.32 -12.00 10.94
N ASN A 117 -4.30 -11.81 11.81
CA ASN A 117 -5.61 -12.45 11.75
C ASN A 117 -6.67 -11.50 11.15
N LYS A 118 -6.35 -10.20 11.08
CA LYS A 118 -7.26 -9.18 10.57
C LYS A 118 -6.49 -8.03 9.94
N ILE A 119 -6.93 -7.64 8.76
CA ILE A 119 -6.53 -6.41 8.09
C ILE A 119 -7.65 -5.39 8.26
N VAL A 120 -7.31 -4.16 8.58
CA VAL A 120 -8.22 -3.03 8.59
C VAL A 120 -7.71 -1.95 7.64
N LEU A 121 -8.61 -1.15 7.12
CA LEU A 121 -8.29 0.00 6.30
C LEU A 121 -9.40 1.02 6.42
N PHE A 122 -9.08 2.28 6.12
CA PHE A 122 -10.05 3.35 6.05
C PHE A 122 -10.13 3.85 4.60
N THR A 123 -11.34 4.06 4.12
CA THR A 123 -11.58 4.73 2.84
C THR A 123 -12.45 5.95 3.06
N LEU A 124 -12.12 7.03 2.37
CA LEU A 124 -12.98 8.21 2.36
C LEU A 124 -14.27 7.90 1.60
N PRO A 125 -15.43 8.45 2.02
CA PRO A 125 -16.74 8.10 1.45
C PRO A 125 -16.85 8.39 -0.06
N PHE A 126 -16.03 9.32 -0.55
CA PHE A 126 -15.94 9.72 -1.96
C PHE A 126 -14.88 8.96 -2.78
N ASN A 127 -14.04 8.11 -2.15
CA ASN A 127 -13.09 7.26 -2.88
C ASN A 127 -13.78 6.01 -3.47
N LYS A 128 -14.60 6.21 -4.50
CA LYS A 128 -15.40 5.11 -5.09
C LYS A 128 -14.54 4.01 -5.70
N LEU A 129 -13.43 4.36 -6.35
CA LEU A 129 -12.49 3.38 -6.93
C LEU A 129 -11.84 2.53 -5.84
N GLY A 130 -11.36 3.16 -4.76
CA GLY A 130 -10.81 2.43 -3.62
C GLY A 130 -11.85 1.54 -2.94
N GLN A 131 -13.07 2.02 -2.74
CA GLN A 131 -14.15 1.19 -2.19
C GLN A 131 -14.56 0.04 -3.12
N GLY A 132 -14.37 0.16 -4.44
CA GLY A 132 -14.58 -0.94 -5.39
C GLY A 132 -13.56 -2.05 -5.17
N LEU A 133 -12.28 -1.68 -5.08
CA LEU A 133 -11.16 -2.61 -4.85
C LEU A 133 -11.42 -3.56 -3.66
N TYR A 134 -11.95 -3.04 -2.55
CA TYR A 134 -12.16 -3.83 -1.31
C TYR A 134 -13.53 -4.50 -1.20
N ARG A 135 -14.46 -4.23 -2.13
CA ARG A 135 -15.76 -4.90 -2.17
C ARG A 135 -15.76 -6.12 -3.08
N ASP A 136 -14.90 -6.10 -4.09
CA ASP A 136 -14.75 -7.20 -5.04
C ASP A 136 -13.92 -8.36 -4.45
N THR A 137 -13.36 -8.19 -3.25
CA THR A 137 -12.71 -9.24 -2.47
C THR A 137 -13.73 -9.98 -1.60
N THR A 138 -14.55 -10.83 -2.21
CA THR A 138 -15.14 -11.96 -1.50
C THR A 138 -14.08 -13.04 -1.40
N HIS A 139 -13.41 -13.10 -0.25
CA HIS A 139 -12.65 -14.29 0.15
C HIS A 139 -13.66 -15.34 0.62
N ASP A 140 -13.85 -16.38 -0.18
CA ASP A 140 -14.49 -17.65 0.23
C ASP A 140 -13.55 -18.43 1.17
#